data_AF-A0A7S2HEU9-F1
#
_entry.id   AF-A0A7S2HEU9-F1
#
_cell.length_a   1.000
_cell.length_b   1.000
_cell.length_c   1.000
_cell.angle_alpha   90.00
_cell.angle_beta   90.00
_cell.angle_gamma   90.00
#
_symmetry.space_group_name_H-M   'P 1'
#
loop_
_entity.id
_entity.type
_entity.pdbx_description
1 polymer ?
#
loop_
_entity_poly.entity_id
_entity_poly.type
_entity_poly.pdbx_seq_one_letter_code
_entity_poly.pdbx_strand_id
1 'polypeptide(L)'
;CGSPGMPPVMAPLADPRAVANQDVVPALDLFLRLTAQALLEEASDDNMAACHNTVNRVAEGMDPTSLAAVAKCVRYLRDRVGVPRDMPLPAARQFRAHLNSIHDSLCNGNRTF
;
A
#
# COMPACT_ATOMS: atom_id res chain seq x y z
N CYS A 1 -6.99 -7.76 -3.29
CA CYS A 1 -7.08 -7.17 -4.65
C CYS A 1 -6.83 -8.33 -5.61
N GLY A 2 -7.92 -8.95 -6.11
CA GLY A 2 -7.89 -10.23 -6.81
C GLY A 2 -9.28 -10.88 -6.78
N SER A 3 -9.50 -11.94 -7.56
CA SER A 3 -10.74 -12.71 -7.53
C SER A 3 -10.66 -13.86 -6.53
N PRO A 4 -11.71 -14.10 -5.72
CA PRO A 4 -11.76 -15.27 -4.85
C PRO A 4 -11.81 -16.55 -5.70
N GLY A 5 -11.22 -17.62 -5.21
CA GLY A 5 -11.28 -18.92 -5.84
C GLY A 5 -12.65 -19.58 -5.66
N MET A 6 -12.94 -20.55 -6.53
CA MET A 6 -14.09 -21.44 -6.40
C MET A 6 -13.58 -22.86 -6.08
N PRO A 7 -14.18 -23.60 -5.13
CA PRO A 7 -15.27 -23.25 -4.20
C PRO A 7 -14.84 -22.27 -3.09
N PRO A 8 -15.79 -21.53 -2.47
CA PRO A 8 -15.49 -20.61 -1.39
C PRO A 8 -14.92 -21.35 -0.19
N VAL A 9 -13.82 -20.84 0.36
CA VAL A 9 -13.19 -21.37 1.57
C VAL A 9 -13.59 -20.55 2.80
N MET A 10 -13.52 -21.16 3.98
CA MET A 10 -13.81 -20.46 5.24
C MET A 10 -12.79 -19.36 5.58
N ALA A 11 -11.60 -19.41 4.97
CA ALA A 11 -10.53 -18.44 5.19
C ALA A 11 -10.21 -17.68 3.89
N PRO A 12 -10.96 -16.61 3.55
CA PRO A 12 -10.85 -15.94 2.25
C PRO A 12 -9.48 -15.31 1.97
N LEU A 13 -8.70 -14.99 3.01
CA LEU A 13 -7.33 -14.46 2.89
C LEU A 13 -6.27 -15.56 2.69
N ALA A 14 -6.60 -16.81 2.95
CA ALA A 14 -5.71 -17.97 2.83
C ALA A 14 -6.19 -18.93 1.73
N ASP A 15 -7.02 -18.43 0.80
CA ASP A 15 -7.55 -19.22 -0.29
C ASP A 15 -6.44 -19.57 -1.29
N PRO A 16 -6.08 -20.86 -1.45
CA PRO A 16 -5.06 -21.28 -2.41
C PRO A 16 -5.52 -21.10 -3.88
N ARG A 17 -6.81 -20.89 -4.13
CA ARG A 17 -7.39 -20.70 -5.46
C ARG A 17 -7.65 -19.24 -5.81
N ALA A 18 -7.36 -18.30 -4.91
CA ALA A 18 -7.51 -16.88 -5.20
C ALA A 18 -6.51 -16.45 -6.30
N VAL A 19 -7.00 -15.68 -7.27
CA VAL A 19 -6.17 -15.16 -8.36
C VAL A 19 -5.80 -13.71 -8.05
N ALA A 20 -4.49 -13.45 -7.97
CA ALA A 20 -3.97 -12.11 -7.75
C ALA A 20 -4.21 -11.23 -8.98
N ASN A 21 -4.59 -9.96 -8.75
CA ASN A 21 -4.57 -8.97 -9.81
C ASN A 21 -3.10 -8.58 -10.08
N GLN A 22 -2.58 -8.92 -11.26
CA GLN A 22 -1.19 -8.66 -11.64
C GLN A 22 -0.94 -7.21 -12.09
N ASP A 23 -1.98 -6.52 -12.56
CA ASP A 23 -1.87 -5.16 -13.10
C ASP A 23 -1.50 -4.14 -12.02
N VAL A 24 -1.86 -4.42 -10.77
CA VAL A 24 -1.56 -3.54 -9.63
C VAL A 24 -0.18 -3.77 -9.02
N VAL A 25 0.50 -4.87 -9.36
CA VAL A 25 1.78 -5.27 -8.75
C VAL A 25 2.89 -4.24 -9.01
N PRO A 26 3.10 -3.73 -10.24
CA PRO A 26 4.16 -2.76 -10.50
C PRO A 26 3.99 -1.46 -9.71
N ALA A 27 2.75 -0.97 -9.61
CA ALA A 27 2.43 0.22 -8.83
C ALA A 27 2.64 0.00 -7.33
N LEU A 28 2.23 -1.16 -6.81
CA LEU A 28 2.41 -1.52 -5.41
C LEU A 28 3.90 -1.65 -5.04
N ASP A 29 4.70 -2.27 -5.90
CA ASP A 29 6.14 -2.41 -5.72
C ASP A 29 6.84 -1.03 -5.71
N LEU A 30 6.48 -0.13 -6.62
CA LEU A 30 6.96 1.25 -6.62
C LEU A 30 6.65 1.95 -5.28
N PHE A 31 5.42 1.85 -4.79
CA PHE A 31 5.03 2.49 -3.52
C PHE A 31 5.77 1.89 -2.32
N LEU A 32 6.02 0.58 -2.31
CA LEU A 32 6.82 -0.05 -1.26
C LEU A 32 8.28 0.40 -1.31
N ARG A 33 8.87 0.55 -2.49
CA ARG A 33 10.23 1.11 -2.62
C ARG A 33 10.30 2.55 -2.13
N LEU A 34 9.28 3.36 -2.43
CA LEU A 34 9.17 4.72 -1.90
C LEU A 34 9.03 4.73 -0.37
N THR A 35 8.27 3.80 0.22
CA THR A 35 8.24 3.68 1.70
C THR A 35 9.61 3.33 2.27
N ALA A 36 10.34 2.42 1.62
CA ALA A 36 11.67 2.03 2.07
C ALA A 36 12.65 3.20 1.95
N GLN A 37 12.59 3.97 0.86
CA GLN A 37 13.38 5.17 0.68
C GLN A 37 13.08 6.21 1.77
N ALA A 38 11.80 6.47 2.06
CA ALA A 38 11.38 7.41 3.10
C ALA A 38 11.74 6.97 4.54
N LEU A 39 12.03 5.68 4.76
CA LEU A 39 12.53 5.18 6.03
C LEU A 39 14.05 5.28 6.16
N LEU A 40 14.77 5.18 5.04
CA LEU A 40 16.23 5.24 4.98
C LEU A 40 16.74 6.69 4.98
N GLU A 41 16.07 7.54 4.24
CA GLU A 41 16.24 8.98 4.34
C GLU A 41 15.53 9.41 5.63
N GLU A 42 16.28 9.76 6.68
CA GLU A 42 15.70 10.29 7.91
C GLU A 42 14.60 11.29 7.58
N ALA A 43 13.43 11.15 8.21
CA ALA A 43 12.20 11.84 7.85
C ALA A 43 12.35 13.37 7.92
N SER A 44 12.82 13.96 6.84
CA SER A 44 12.76 15.38 6.56
C SER A 44 11.46 15.67 5.82
N ASP A 45 10.88 16.84 6.07
CA ASP A 45 9.64 17.24 5.42
C ASP A 45 9.79 17.30 3.90
N ASP A 46 10.98 17.64 3.40
CA ASP A 46 11.31 17.71 1.97
C ASP A 46 11.27 16.33 1.29
N ASN A 47 11.83 15.30 1.93
CA ASN A 47 11.89 13.95 1.36
C ASN A 47 10.52 13.28 1.37
N MET A 48 9.74 13.51 2.44
CA MET A 48 8.35 13.06 2.49
C MET A 48 7.50 13.76 1.42
N ALA A 49 7.67 15.06 1.20
CA ALA A 49 6.99 15.78 0.13
C ALA A 49 7.37 15.26 -1.26
N ALA A 50 8.65 14.96 -1.51
CA ALA A 50 9.10 14.35 -2.76
C ALA A 50 8.44 12.97 -3.00
N CYS A 51 8.40 12.13 -1.97
CA CYS A 51 7.70 10.85 -2.01
C CYS A 51 6.21 11.05 -2.35
N HIS A 52 5.51 11.95 -1.66
CA HIS A 52 4.11 12.27 -1.93
C HIS A 52 3.87 12.74 -3.37
N ASN A 53 4.74 13.61 -3.90
CA ASN A 53 4.64 14.09 -5.27
C ASN A 53 4.79 12.95 -6.28
N THR A 54 5.72 12.01 -6.06
CA THR A 54 5.86 10.83 -6.93
C THR A 54 4.65 9.91 -6.85
N VAL A 55 4.08 9.70 -5.65
CA VAL A 55 2.86 8.91 -5.47
C VAL A 55 1.68 9.54 -6.21
N ASN A 56 1.50 10.85 -6.09
CA ASN A 56 0.40 11.58 -6.75
C ASN A 56 0.54 11.52 -8.28
N ARG A 57 1.74 11.68 -8.83
CA ARG A 57 1.98 11.57 -10.28
C ARG A 57 1.65 10.18 -10.83
N VAL A 58 1.98 9.12 -10.08
CA VAL A 58 1.64 7.75 -10.47
C VAL A 58 0.14 7.49 -10.32
N ALA A 59 -0.50 8.08 -9.30
CA ALA A 59 -1.93 8.00 -9.06
C ALA A 59 -2.76 8.69 -10.16
N GLU A 60 -2.34 9.86 -10.64
CA GLU A 60 -2.99 10.60 -11.73
C GLU A 60 -3.01 9.83 -13.06
N GLY A 61 -1.98 9.02 -13.32
CA GLY A 61 -1.88 8.21 -14.54
C GLY A 61 -2.64 6.89 -14.50
N MET A 62 -3.32 6.56 -13.40
CA MET A 62 -3.92 5.25 -13.15
C MET A 62 -5.45 5.31 -13.24
N ASP A 63 -6.06 4.23 -13.76
CA ASP A 63 -7.51 4.08 -13.71
C ASP A 63 -8.04 4.09 -12.25
N PRO A 64 -9.14 4.79 -11.93
CA PRO A 64 -9.69 4.87 -10.58
C PRO A 64 -9.97 3.51 -9.94
N THR A 65 -10.32 2.48 -10.72
CA THR A 65 -10.57 1.13 -10.21
C THR A 65 -9.27 0.49 -9.72
N SER A 66 -8.20 0.66 -10.49
CA SER A 66 -6.87 0.16 -10.16
C SER A 66 -6.28 0.89 -8.96
N LEU A 67 -6.47 2.20 -8.89
CA LEU A 67 -6.06 3.01 -7.74
C LEU A 67 -6.76 2.58 -6.45
N ALA A 68 -8.08 2.34 -6.49
CA ALA A 68 -8.81 1.80 -5.36
C ALA A 68 -8.35 0.38 -4.97
N ALA A 69 -7.95 -0.43 -5.94
CA ALA A 69 -7.38 -1.75 -5.68
C ALA A 69 -6.02 -1.63 -4.98
N VAL A 70 -5.13 -0.75 -5.43
CA VAL A 70 -3.82 -0.50 -4.81
C VAL A 70 -3.99 0.02 -3.37
N ALA A 71 -4.88 0.99 -3.14
CA ALA A 71 -5.18 1.49 -1.79
C ALA A 71 -5.63 0.36 -0.84
N LYS A 72 -6.50 -0.55 -1.32
CA LYS A 72 -6.89 -1.76 -0.56
C LYS A 72 -5.70 -2.67 -0.27
N CYS A 73 -4.78 -2.85 -1.23
CA CYS A 73 -3.58 -3.66 -1.02
C CYS A 73 -2.65 -3.04 0.05
N VAL A 74 -2.41 -1.72 -0.02
CA VAL A 74 -1.58 -0.99 0.97
C VAL A 74 -2.18 -1.09 2.38
N ARG A 75 -3.49 -0.89 2.50
CA ARG A 75 -4.21 -1.08 3.77
C ARG A 75 -4.05 -2.49 4.32
N TYR A 76 -4.21 -3.50 3.44
CA TYR A 76 -4.04 -4.89 3.82
C TYR A 76 -2.61 -5.18 4.33
N LEU A 77 -1.58 -4.65 3.68
CA LEU A 77 -0.19 -4.81 4.12
C LEU A 77 0.04 -4.19 5.50
N ARG A 78 -0.44 -2.96 5.72
CA ARG A 78 -0.36 -2.28 7.02
C ARG A 78 -0.95 -3.12 8.15
N ASP A 79 -2.15 -3.67 7.93
CA ASP A 79 -2.88 -4.45 8.94
C ASP A 79 -2.22 -5.82 9.19
N ARG A 80 -1.40 -6.32 8.25
CA ARG A 80 -0.72 -7.61 8.34
C ARG A 80 0.65 -7.56 9.01
N VAL A 81 1.22 -6.38 9.22
CA VAL A 81 2.45 -6.22 10.00
C VAL A 81 2.19 -6.70 11.43
N GLY A 82 2.81 -7.79 11.86
CA GLY A 82 2.66 -8.38 13.18
C GLY A 82 3.80 -8.05 14.14
N VAL A 83 3.48 -7.80 15.41
CA VAL A 83 4.45 -7.58 16.49
C VAL A 83 4.22 -8.63 17.58
N PRO A 84 5.25 -9.34 18.08
CA PRO A 84 6.68 -9.21 17.80
C PRO A 84 7.20 -10.06 16.62
N ARG A 85 6.31 -10.76 15.91
CA ARG A 85 6.69 -11.75 14.87
C ARG A 85 7.55 -11.16 13.74
N ASP A 86 7.16 -10.01 13.19
CA ASP A 86 7.81 -9.46 11.99
C ASP A 86 8.87 -8.41 12.32
N MET A 87 8.62 -7.56 13.34
CA MET A 87 9.55 -6.49 13.76
C MET A 87 9.22 -5.98 15.18
N PRO A 88 10.15 -5.26 15.86
CA PRO A 88 9.87 -4.66 17.17
C PRO A 88 8.85 -3.53 17.08
N LEU A 89 8.12 -3.29 18.17
CA LEU A 89 7.06 -2.27 18.27
C LEU A 89 7.43 -0.88 17.72
N PRO A 90 8.58 -0.27 18.05
CA PRO A 90 8.95 1.05 17.52
C PRO A 90 9.11 1.06 15.99
N ALA A 91 9.71 0.01 15.41
CA ALA A 91 9.86 -0.12 13.97
C ALA A 91 8.50 -0.31 13.28
N ALA A 92 7.64 -1.18 13.84
CA ALA A 92 6.29 -1.39 13.32
C ALA A 92 5.45 -0.10 13.33
N ARG A 93 5.61 0.72 14.37
CA ARG A 93 4.91 2.01 14.48
C ARG A 93 5.32 2.96 13.36
N GLN A 94 6.62 3.09 13.10
CA GLN A 94 7.12 3.93 11.99
C GLN A 94 6.67 3.39 10.64
N PHE A 95 6.88 2.11 10.36
CA PHE A 95 6.50 1.51 9.08
C PHE A 95 5.00 1.66 8.78
N ARG A 96 4.13 1.41 9.77
CA ARG A 96 2.68 1.62 9.62
C ARG A 96 2.32 3.10 9.41
N ALA A 97 3.05 4.04 10.00
CA ALA A 97 2.82 5.46 9.78
C ALA A 97 3.12 5.88 8.34
N HIS A 98 4.24 5.42 7.76
CA HIS A 98 4.56 5.69 6.35
C HIS A 98 3.55 5.02 5.40
N LEU A 99 3.14 3.78 5.66
CA LEU A 99 2.10 3.12 4.87
C LEU A 99 0.75 3.85 4.93
N ASN A 100 0.38 4.39 6.10
CA ASN A 100 -0.81 5.23 6.25
C ASN A 100 -0.70 6.53 5.45
N SER A 101 0.44 7.21 5.53
CA SER A 101 0.71 8.43 4.79
C SER A 101 0.57 8.24 3.26
N ILE A 102 1.09 7.14 2.72
CA ILE A 102 0.88 6.80 1.30
C ILE A 102 -0.58 6.45 1.02
N HIS A 103 -1.22 5.63 1.86
CA HIS A 103 -2.63 5.28 1.70
C HIS A 103 -3.52 6.53 1.64
N ASP A 104 -3.29 7.51 2.51
CA ASP A 104 -4.03 8.76 2.55
C ASP A 104 -3.80 9.58 1.28
N SER A 105 -2.58 9.57 0.73
CA SER A 105 -2.27 10.24 -0.54
C SER A 105 -3.07 9.62 -1.70
N LEU A 106 -3.12 8.29 -1.76
CA LEU A 106 -3.90 7.56 -2.75
C LEU A 106 -5.40 7.84 -2.60
N CYS A 107 -5.92 7.96 -1.38
CA CYS A 107 -7.34 8.25 -1.14
C CYS A 107 -7.70 9.72 -1.38
N ASN A 108 -6.78 10.66 -1.15
CA ASN A 108 -7.04 12.10 -1.27
C ASN A 108 -7.02 12.59 -2.73
N GLY A 109 -6.30 11.92 -3.63
CA GLY A 109 -6.38 12.19 -5.08
C GLY A 109 -7.78 12.02 -5.69
N ASN A 110 -8.67 11.29 -5.01
CA ASN A 110 -10.06 11.07 -5.44
C ASN A 110 -11.06 12.10 -4.91
N ARG A 111 -10.62 13.14 -4.17
CA ARG A 111 -11.48 14.23 -3.69
C ARG A 111 -11.42 15.43 -4.64
N THR A 112 -11.97 15.30 -5.84
CA THR A 112 -12.35 16.45 -6.67
C THR A 112 -13.79 16.84 -6.32
N PHE A 113 -14.00 18.08 -5.89
CA PHE A 113 -15.31 18.70 -5.66
C PHE A 113 -16.12 18.78 -6.96
#